data_AF-A0A061KJB9-F1
#
_entry.id   AF-A0A061KJB9-F1
#
_cell.length_a   1.000
_cell.length_b   1.000
_cell.length_c   1.000
_cell.angle_alpha   90.00
_cell.angle_beta   90.00
_cell.angle_gamma   90.00
#
_symmetry.space_group_name_H-M   'P 1'
#
loop_
_entity.id
_entity.type
_entity.pdbx_description
1 polymer ?
#
loop_
_entity_poly.entity_id
_entity_poly.type
_entity_poly.pdbx_seq_one_letter_code
_entity_poly.pdbx_strand_id
1 'polypeptide(L)'
;MENNTSLETTDKTNIVTYGENAVGVLACSSPGESRTCVDAVDDEVCDSNSYEVISRADLKMNGGSITTNGINSYGTYANGNKAYINLDYVVLETVADGSYAVAIRQGNIDIKKFYYNKWH
;
A
#
# COMPACT_ATOMS: atom_id res chain seq x y z
N MET A 1 9.77 -9.77 -22.03
CA MET A 1 8.40 -9.80 -21.49
C MET A 1 8.43 -9.03 -20.18
N GLU A 2 7.62 -7.99 -20.03
CA GLU A 2 7.46 -7.31 -18.74
C GLU A 2 6.51 -8.14 -17.88
N ASN A 3 6.99 -8.62 -16.73
CA ASN A 3 6.18 -9.38 -15.78
C ASN A 3 5.46 -8.41 -14.85
N ASN A 4 4.46 -7.72 -15.39
CA ASN A 4 3.67 -6.75 -14.62
C ASN A 4 2.46 -7.44 -14.01
N THR A 5 2.17 -7.12 -12.76
CA THR A 5 0.92 -7.48 -12.10
C THR A 5 0.04 -6.24 -12.03
N SER A 6 -1.21 -6.38 -12.48
CA SER A 6 -2.23 -5.34 -12.37
C SER A 6 -3.47 -5.92 -11.69
N LEU A 7 -3.98 -5.20 -10.70
CA LEU A 7 -5.25 -5.49 -10.03
C LEU A 7 -6.13 -4.24 -10.11
N GLU A 8 -7.35 -4.40 -10.62
CA GLU A 8 -8.36 -3.34 -10.66
C GLU A 8 -9.67 -3.83 -10.05
N THR A 9 -10.23 -3.05 -9.11
CA THR A 9 -11.59 -3.27 -8.62
C THR A 9 -12.60 -2.59 -9.53
N THR A 10 -13.64 -3.30 -9.98
CA THR A 10 -14.66 -2.77 -10.89
C THR A 10 -15.86 -2.13 -10.19
N ASP A 11 -16.11 -2.51 -8.93
CA ASP A 11 -17.23 -2.06 -8.11
C ASP A 11 -16.74 -1.61 -6.72
N LYS A 12 -17.66 -1.06 -5.92
CA LYS A 12 -17.40 -0.71 -4.51
C LYS A 12 -16.93 -1.95 -3.76
N THR A 13 -15.65 -1.98 -3.44
CA THR A 13 -15.01 -3.08 -2.72
C THR A 13 -14.69 -2.62 -1.31
N ASN A 14 -15.06 -3.42 -0.31
CA ASN A 14 -14.76 -3.11 1.09
C ASN A 14 -13.76 -4.14 1.61
N ILE A 15 -12.58 -3.67 2.01
CA ILE A 15 -11.51 -4.49 2.55
C ILE A 15 -11.41 -4.19 4.04
N VAL A 16 -11.45 -5.24 4.86
CA VAL A 16 -11.27 -5.13 6.31
C VAL A 16 -10.18 -6.10 6.74
N THR A 17 -9.12 -5.58 7.34
CA THR A 17 -8.01 -6.39 7.82
C THR A 17 -7.82 -6.25 9.33
N TYR A 18 -7.32 -7.35 9.90
CA TYR A 18 -7.02 -7.51 11.32
C TYR A 18 -5.64 -8.16 11.44
N GLY A 19 -4.97 -7.93 12.57
CA GLY A 19 -3.64 -8.47 12.84
C GLY A 19 -2.59 -7.37 12.93
N GLU A 20 -1.61 -7.58 13.81
CA GLU A 20 -0.47 -6.69 13.95
C GLU A 20 0.32 -6.62 12.63
N ASN A 21 0.76 -5.42 12.23
CA ASN A 21 1.46 -5.16 10.96
C ASN A 21 0.67 -5.51 9.69
N ALA A 22 -0.66 -5.65 9.79
CA ALA A 22 -1.50 -5.94 8.62
C ALA A 22 -1.51 -4.76 7.62
N VAL A 23 -1.61 -5.09 6.34
CA VAL A 23 -1.79 -4.10 5.26
C VAL A 23 -3.13 -4.35 4.59
N GLY A 24 -3.95 -3.30 4.44
CA GLY A 24 -5.22 -3.39 3.71
C GLY A 24 -4.97 -3.70 2.23
N VAL A 25 -4.15 -2.87 1.58
CA VAL A 25 -3.76 -3.04 0.18
C VAL A 25 -2.28 -2.75 -0.03
N LEU A 26 -1.56 -3.70 -0.64
CA LEU A 26 -0.11 -3.65 -0.87
C LEU A 26 0.21 -3.77 -2.37
N ALA A 27 0.93 -2.80 -2.92
CA ALA A 27 1.64 -2.95 -4.18
C ALA A 27 3.14 -3.04 -3.87
N CYS A 28 3.79 -4.09 -4.38
CA CYS A 28 5.21 -4.33 -4.11
C CYS A 28 5.97 -4.64 -5.41
N SER A 29 7.04 -3.88 -5.67
CA SER A 29 7.97 -4.18 -6.77
C SER A 29 9.41 -3.92 -6.36
N SER A 30 10.12 -5.00 -6.03
CA SER A 30 11.54 -5.01 -5.67
C SER A 30 11.89 -4.02 -4.53
N PRO A 31 11.48 -4.34 -3.29
CA PRO A 31 11.59 -3.45 -2.12
C PRO A 31 13.04 -3.21 -1.62
N GLY A 32 14.06 -3.73 -2.32
CA GLY A 32 15.48 -3.66 -1.96
C GLY A 32 16.07 -5.04 -1.58
N GLU A 33 17.39 -5.20 -1.69
CA GLU A 33 18.09 -6.50 -1.57
C GLU A 33 18.10 -7.15 -0.18
N SER A 34 17.49 -6.54 0.82
CA SER A 34 17.40 -7.09 2.18
C SER A 34 16.02 -6.99 2.77
N ARG A 35 15.00 -6.80 1.91
CA ARG A 35 13.64 -6.57 2.36
C ARG A 35 12.61 -7.45 1.70
N THR A 36 11.56 -7.69 2.47
CA THR A 36 10.33 -8.30 2.00
C THR A 36 9.30 -7.24 1.67
N CYS A 37 8.26 -7.63 0.94
CA CYS A 37 7.17 -6.73 0.60
C CYS A 37 6.37 -6.22 1.80
N VAL A 38 6.46 -6.91 2.94
CA VAL A 38 5.64 -6.65 4.14
C VAL A 38 6.47 -6.10 5.30
N ASP A 39 7.76 -5.81 5.08
CA ASP A 39 8.56 -5.13 6.09
C ASP A 39 7.96 -3.76 6.38
N ALA A 40 8.05 -3.35 7.65
CA ALA A 40 7.56 -2.05 8.08
C ALA A 40 8.32 -0.92 7.38
N VAL A 41 7.70 0.26 7.32
CA VAL A 41 8.41 1.48 6.90
C VAL A 41 9.49 1.79 7.93
N ASP A 42 10.71 2.01 7.45
CA ASP A 42 11.87 2.39 8.26
C ASP A 42 12.59 3.58 7.60
N ASP A 43 13.54 4.18 8.33
CA ASP A 43 14.31 5.35 7.88
C ASP A 43 15.60 4.97 7.13
N GLU A 44 15.80 3.70 6.77
CA GLU A 44 17.01 3.30 6.05
C GLU A 44 17.03 3.89 4.64
N VAL A 45 18.14 4.53 4.31
CA VAL A 45 18.37 5.20 3.03
C VAL A 45 18.91 4.21 1.97
N CYS A 46 19.26 2.99 2.36
CA CYS A 46 19.87 2.00 1.47
C CYS A 46 18.81 1.09 0.84
N ASP A 47 18.13 1.62 -0.17
CA ASP A 47 17.11 0.89 -0.92
C ASP A 47 17.60 0.53 -2.33
N SER A 48 18.92 0.27 -2.46
CA SER A 48 19.52 -0.13 -3.73
C SER A 48 19.10 -1.54 -4.10
N ASN A 49 18.71 -1.73 -5.35
CA ASN A 49 18.69 -3.04 -5.99
C ASN A 49 20.00 -3.17 -6.80
N SER A 50 20.74 -4.28 -6.71
CA SER A 50 21.94 -4.49 -7.54
C SER A 50 21.59 -4.81 -8.99
N TYR A 51 20.30 -4.93 -9.29
CA TYR A 51 19.73 -5.28 -10.57
C TYR A 51 18.63 -4.30 -10.99
N GLU A 52 18.33 -4.29 -12.29
CA GLU A 52 17.21 -3.51 -12.83
C GLU A 52 15.87 -4.10 -12.37
N VAL A 53 15.01 -3.27 -11.78
CA VAL A 53 13.63 -3.66 -11.45
C VAL A 53 12.82 -3.78 -12.74
N ILE A 54 12.59 -5.00 -13.22
CA ILE A 54 11.88 -5.25 -14.49
C ILE A 54 10.39 -5.52 -14.34
N SER A 55 9.89 -5.78 -13.12
CA SER A 55 8.48 -6.00 -12.84
C SER A 55 7.81 -4.73 -12.29
N ARG A 56 6.52 -4.58 -12.56
CA ARG A 56 5.69 -3.50 -12.02
C ARG A 56 4.49 -4.08 -11.27
N ALA A 57 4.09 -3.42 -10.18
CA ALA A 57 2.87 -3.74 -9.45
C ALA A 57 1.94 -2.52 -9.51
N ASP A 58 0.87 -2.64 -10.28
CA ASP A 58 -0.16 -1.61 -10.39
C ASP A 58 -1.40 -2.08 -9.64
N LEU A 59 -1.91 -1.24 -8.75
CA LEU A 59 -3.19 -1.47 -8.10
C LEU A 59 -4.10 -0.26 -8.26
N LYS A 60 -5.32 -0.50 -8.71
CA LYS A 60 -6.34 0.53 -8.85
C LYS A 60 -7.59 0.15 -8.10
N MET A 61 -8.07 1.06 -7.26
CA MET A 61 -9.33 0.90 -6.55
C MET A 61 -10.24 2.10 -6.82
N ASN A 62 -11.51 1.82 -7.15
CA ASN A 62 -12.53 2.83 -7.41
C ASN A 62 -13.76 2.59 -6.52
N GLY A 63 -14.02 3.53 -5.60
CA GLY A 63 -15.08 3.40 -4.62
C GLY A 63 -14.77 2.40 -3.50
N GLY A 64 -15.65 2.38 -2.49
CA GLY A 64 -15.54 1.44 -1.37
C GLY A 64 -14.66 1.94 -0.23
N SER A 65 -14.17 1.01 0.59
CA SER A 65 -13.38 1.33 1.77
C SER A 65 -12.25 0.33 2.04
N ILE A 66 -11.21 0.82 2.72
CA ILE A 66 -10.16 0.00 3.31
C ILE A 66 -10.10 0.36 4.79
N THR A 67 -10.39 -0.62 5.65
CA THR A 67 -10.33 -0.47 7.11
C THR A 67 -9.31 -1.44 7.69
N THR A 68 -8.34 -0.92 8.46
CA THR A 68 -7.34 -1.73 9.17
C THR A 68 -7.44 -1.53 10.67
N ASN A 69 -7.54 -2.64 11.39
CA ASN A 69 -7.78 -2.63 12.84
C ASN A 69 -6.55 -3.06 13.67
N GLY A 70 -5.45 -3.40 13.00
CA GLY A 70 -4.23 -3.88 13.64
C GLY A 70 -3.33 -2.76 14.17
N ILE A 71 -2.61 -3.04 15.25
CA ILE A 71 -1.49 -2.19 15.71
C ILE A 71 -0.41 -2.20 14.64
N ASN A 72 0.27 -1.05 14.44
CA ASN A 72 1.34 -0.89 13.43
C ASN A 72 0.88 -1.24 11.99
N SER A 73 -0.41 -1.08 11.69
CA SER A 73 -0.99 -1.45 10.39
C SER A 73 -0.99 -0.32 9.37
N TYR A 74 -1.11 -0.69 8.09
CA TYR A 74 -1.18 0.26 6.99
C TYR A 74 -2.47 0.09 6.19
N GLY A 75 -3.20 1.18 5.97
CA GLY A 75 -4.36 1.16 5.07
C GLY A 75 -3.94 0.75 3.66
N THR A 76 -3.03 1.51 3.09
CA THR A 76 -2.39 1.20 1.81
C THR A 76 -0.88 1.38 1.89
N TYR A 77 -0.12 0.51 1.22
CA TYR A 77 1.33 0.55 1.18
C TYR A 77 1.88 0.30 -0.23
N ALA A 78 2.63 1.26 -0.77
CA ALA A 78 3.41 1.08 -1.99
C ALA A 78 4.89 0.91 -1.65
N ASN A 79 5.44 -0.27 -1.94
CA ASN A 79 6.80 -0.68 -1.57
C ASN A 79 7.64 -1.04 -2.81
N GLY A 80 8.61 -0.18 -3.14
CA GLY A 80 9.55 -0.36 -4.25
C GLY A 80 9.27 0.54 -5.47
N ASN A 81 10.31 0.81 -6.26
CA ASN A 81 10.35 1.88 -7.27
C ASN A 81 9.28 1.78 -8.38
N LYS A 82 8.78 0.57 -8.65
CA LYS A 82 7.73 0.30 -9.65
C LYS A 82 6.44 -0.22 -9.00
N ALA A 83 6.16 0.19 -7.78
CA ALA A 83 4.88 -0.03 -7.10
C ALA A 83 3.99 1.21 -7.21
N TYR A 84 2.80 1.04 -7.78
CA TYR A 84 1.84 2.12 -8.02
C TYR A 84 0.47 1.75 -7.47
N ILE A 85 -0.10 2.66 -6.68
CA ILE A 85 -1.47 2.52 -6.18
C ILE A 85 -2.27 3.75 -6.60
N ASN A 86 -3.42 3.53 -7.22
CA ASN A 86 -4.37 4.57 -7.60
C ASN A 86 -5.69 4.37 -6.84
N LEU A 87 -6.04 5.33 -5.99
CA LEU A 87 -7.26 5.32 -5.21
C LEU A 87 -8.18 6.46 -5.68
N ASP A 88 -9.35 6.10 -6.20
CA ASP A 88 -10.40 7.05 -6.58
C ASP A 88 -11.67 6.77 -5.78
N TYR A 89 -12.16 7.75 -5.03
CA TYR A 89 -13.37 7.63 -4.22
C TYR A 89 -13.32 6.54 -3.13
N VAL A 90 -12.13 6.26 -2.59
CA VAL A 90 -11.90 5.24 -1.56
C VAL A 90 -11.80 5.88 -0.19
N VAL A 91 -12.48 5.31 0.80
CA VAL A 91 -12.34 5.67 2.22
C VAL A 91 -11.20 4.84 2.84
N LEU A 92 -10.25 5.48 3.52
CA LEU A 92 -9.21 4.78 4.30
C LEU A 92 -9.43 5.04 5.78
N GLU A 93 -9.46 3.97 6.57
CA GLU A 93 -9.62 4.02 8.01
C GLU A 93 -8.60 3.10 8.68
N THR A 94 -7.83 3.65 9.62
CA THR A 94 -6.88 2.90 10.44
C THR A 94 -7.13 3.23 11.90
N VAL A 95 -7.30 2.21 12.73
CA VAL A 95 -7.95 2.38 14.05
C VAL A 95 -6.98 2.31 15.22
N ALA A 96 -5.97 1.43 15.16
CA ALA A 96 -5.12 1.13 16.32
C ALA A 96 -3.84 1.97 16.37
N ASP A 97 -3.14 1.91 17.51
CA ASP A 97 -1.89 2.62 17.74
C ASP A 97 -0.81 2.26 16.70
N GLY A 98 -0.01 3.27 16.33
CA GLY A 98 1.05 3.11 15.33
C GLY A 98 0.56 2.81 13.92
N SER A 99 -0.75 2.88 13.64
CA SER A 99 -1.31 2.64 12.31
C SER A 99 -1.32 3.91 11.44
N TYR A 100 -1.13 3.71 10.14
CA TYR A 100 -1.09 4.79 9.15
C TYR A 100 -1.98 4.48 7.96
N ALA A 101 -2.83 5.42 7.56
CA ALA A 101 -3.71 5.25 6.39
C ALA A 101 -2.93 5.00 5.09
N VAL A 102 -1.77 5.65 4.95
CA VAL A 102 -0.95 5.60 3.74
C VAL A 102 0.50 5.43 4.15
N ALA A 103 1.17 4.44 3.57
CA ALA A 103 2.61 4.26 3.63
C ALA A 103 3.20 4.23 2.21
N ILE A 104 4.36 4.86 2.06
CA ILE A 104 5.09 4.89 0.80
C ILE A 104 6.54 4.65 1.11
N ARG A 105 7.11 3.66 0.45
CA ARG A 105 8.55 3.43 0.43
C ARG A 105 8.96 3.18 -1.01
N GLN A 106 9.60 4.17 -1.63
CA GLN A 106 10.01 4.17 -3.04
C GLN A 106 8.88 4.02 -4.09
N GLY A 107 7.67 3.61 -3.70
CA GLY A 107 6.53 3.53 -4.60
C GLY A 107 5.83 4.87 -4.78
N ASN A 108 4.67 4.83 -5.43
CA ASN A 108 3.83 5.99 -5.68
C ASN A 108 2.38 5.67 -5.35
N ILE A 109 1.69 6.62 -4.69
CA ILE A 109 0.27 6.50 -4.39
C ILE A 109 -0.43 7.78 -4.84
N ASP A 110 -1.36 7.62 -5.78
CA ASP A 110 -2.24 8.68 -6.26
C ASP A 110 -3.60 8.58 -5.59
N ILE A 111 -4.05 9.66 -4.95
CA ILE A 111 -5.35 9.74 -4.29
C ILE A 111 -6.14 10.89 -4.89
N LYS A 112 -7.27 10.61 -5.56
CA LYS A 112 -8.06 11.62 -6.28
C LYS A 112 -9.21 12.20 -5.47
N LYS A 113 -9.98 11.34 -4.79
CA LYS A 113 -11.13 11.74 -3.97
C LYS A 113 -11.13 10.90 -2.70
N PHE A 114 -10.97 11.58 -1.57
CA PHE A 114 -10.64 10.95 -0.29
C PHE A 114 -11.51 11.50 0.83
N TYR A 115 -11.91 10.61 1.73
CA TYR A 115 -12.52 10.94 3.01
C TYR A 115 -11.74 10.22 4.11
N TYR A 116 -11.17 10.98 5.04
CA TYR A 116 -10.54 10.47 6.26
C TYR A 116 -11.44 10.76 7.44
N ASN A 117 -11.78 9.72 8.20
CA ASN A 117 -12.39 9.88 9.51
C ASN A 117 -11.39 9.39 10.56
N LYS A 118 -10.98 10.29 11.46
CA LYS A 118 -10.25 9.95 12.69
C LYS A 118 -11.26 10.01 13.82
N TRP A 119 -11.60 8.87 14.41
CA TRP A 119 -12.36 8.85 15.66
C TRP A 119 -11.37 8.86 16.82
N HIS A 120 -11.51 9.85 17.71
CA HIS A 120 -10.76 10.02 18.95
C HIS A 120 -11.31 9.15 20.06
#